data_AF-X1QUT2-F1
#
_entry.id   AF-X1QUT2-F1
#
_cell.length_a   1.000
_cell.length_b   1.000
_cell.length_c   1.000
_cell.angle_alpha   90.00
_cell.angle_beta   90.00
_cell.angle_gamma   90.00
#
_symmetry.space_group_name_H-M   'P 1'
#
loop_
_entity.id
_entity.type
_entity.pdbx_description
1 polymer ?
#
loop_
_entity_poly.entity_id
_entity_poly.type
_entity_poly.pdbx_seq_one_letter_code
_entity_poly.pdbx_strand_id
1 'polypeptide(L)' 'MFDGSLKPAFESDVAIKGGRIVRVAKTIKGTAARTIDAQGLHVAPGFIDLHTHVDEGMTFPENRACLNYLVQGVTTVVVG' A
#
# COMPACT_ATOMS: atom_id res chain seq x y z
N MET A 1 11.20 -1.46 6.56
CA MET A 1 9.84 -0.91 6.62
C MET A 1 9.92 0.57 6.92
N PHE A 2 9.22 1.39 6.14
CA PHE A 2 8.87 2.76 6.48
C PHE A 2 7.40 2.76 6.88
N ASP A 3 7.05 3.25 8.06
CA ASP A 3 5.67 3.20 8.57
C ASP A 3 4.88 4.51 8.39
N GLY A 4 5.48 5.51 7.74
CA GLY A 4 4.91 6.84 7.55
C GLY A 4 5.06 7.79 8.74
N SER A 5 5.67 7.35 9.85
CA SER A 5 5.87 8.20 11.05
C SER A 5 7.11 9.11 10.99
N LEU A 6 7.74 9.22 9.81
CA LEU A 6 9.00 9.95 9.58
C LEU A 6 10.21 9.43 10.38
N LYS A 7 10.09 8.26 11.02
CA LYS A 7 11.20 7.58 11.68
C LYS A 7 12.08 6.83 10.68
N PRO A 8 13.35 6.54 11.04
CA PRO A 8 14.21 5.66 10.24
C PRO A 8 13.56 4.31 9.99
N ALA A 9 13.89 3.70 8.85
CA ALA A 9 13.40 2.37 8.52
C ALA A 9 13.87 1.31 9.53
N PHE A 10 13.03 0.31 9.74
CA PHE A 10 13.32 -0.84 10.60
C PHE A 10 12.89 -2.17 9.95
N GLU A 11 13.48 -3.28 10.39
CA GLU A 11 13.11 -4.63 9.95
C GLU A 11 11.82 -5.09 10.64
N SER A 12 10.87 -5.60 9.84
CA SER A 12 9.57 -6.03 10.34
C SER A 12 8.84 -6.88 9.32
N ASP A 13 8.03 -7.79 9.83
CA ASP A 13 6.92 -8.41 9.11
C ASP A 13 5.63 -7.61 9.33
N VAL A 14 4.70 -7.72 8.39
CA VAL A 14 3.35 -7.14 8.49
C VAL A 14 2.32 -8.23 8.20
N ALA A 15 1.42 -8.49 9.14
CA ALA A 15 0.32 -9.43 8.95
C ALA A 15 -0.98 -8.69 8.61
N ILE A 16 -1.68 -9.18 7.59
CA ILE A 16 -2.93 -8.60 7.10
C ILE A 16 -4.04 -9.66 7.21
N LYS A 17 -5.21 -9.26 7.73
CA LYS A 17 -6.41 -10.10 7.75
C LYS A 17 -7.64 -9.23 7.52
N GLY A 18 -8.50 -9.63 6.57
CA GLY A 18 -9.75 -8.92 6.28
C GLY A 18 -9.54 -7.47 5.87
N GLY A 19 -8.51 -7.18 5.07
CA GLY A 19 -8.19 -5.82 4.61
C GLY A 19 -7.58 -4.90 5.67
N ARG A 20 -7.23 -5.41 6.86
CA ARG A 20 -6.60 -4.63 7.93
C ARG A 20 -5.23 -5.19 8.29
N ILE A 21 -4.31 -4.30 8.64
CA ILE A 21 -3.06 -4.67 9.31
C ILE A 21 -3.43 -5.12 10.73
N VAL A 22 -3.15 -6.39 11.06
CA VAL A 22 -3.46 -6.98 12.37
C VAL A 22 -2.24 -7.11 13.28
N ARG A 23 -1.03 -7.04 12.71
CA ARG A 23 0.21 -7.10 13.48
C ARG A 23 1.37 -6.53 12.67
N VAL A 24 2.25 -5.80 13.37
CA VAL A 24 3.56 -5.37 12.90
C VAL A 24 4.56 -5.78 13.98
N ALA A 25 5.58 -6.57 13.62
CA ALA A 25 6.60 -7.04 14.56
C ALA A 25 7.83 -7.53 13.79
N LYS A 26 9.00 -7.54 14.45
CA LYS A 26 10.27 -7.98 13.83
C LYS A 26 10.18 -9.34 13.14
N THR A 27 9.45 -10.28 13.74
CA THR A 27 9.17 -11.59 13.15
C THR A 27 7.78 -12.05 13.56
N ILE A 28 6.97 -12.47 12.60
CA ILE A 28 5.63 -13.03 12.84
C ILE A 28 5.67 -14.52 12.49
N LYS A 29 5.42 -15.35 13.51
CA LYS A 29 5.27 -16.80 13.34
C LYS A 29 3.80 -17.15 13.11
N GLY A 30 3.54 -18.12 12.26
CA GLY A 30 2.20 -18.65 12.00
C GLY A 30 2.00 -19.00 10.53
N THR A 31 0.80 -19.47 10.21
CA THR A 31 0.38 -19.72 8.83
C THR A 31 -0.32 -18.49 8.26
N ALA A 32 0.00 -18.16 7.02
CA ALA A 32 -0.70 -17.16 6.23
C ALA A 32 -1.29 -17.86 4.99
N ALA A 33 -2.46 -17.40 4.53
CA ALA A 33 -3.03 -17.89 3.27
C ALA A 33 -2.15 -17.54 2.06
N ARG A 34 -1.40 -16.45 2.18
CA ARG A 34 -0.40 -15.99 1.21
C ARG A 34 0.72 -15.29 1.98
N THR A 35 1.96 -15.59 1.62
CA THR A 35 3.15 -14.87 2.08
C THR A 35 3.77 -14.16 0.88
N ILE A 36 4.17 -12.91 1.07
CA ILE A 36 4.95 -12.13 0.10
C ILE A 36 6.31 -11.90 0.74
N ASP A 37 7.37 -12.41 0.11
CA ASP A 37 8.73 -12.14 0.54
C ASP A 37 9.17 -10.77 0.01
N ALA A 38 9.47 -9.86 0.93
CA ALA A 38 9.94 -8.52 0.64
C ALA A 38 11.40 -8.30 1.06
N GLN A 39 12.18 -9.39 1.25
CA GLN A 39 13.60 -9.29 1.57
C GLN A 39 14.35 -8.49 0.49
N GLY A 40 15.18 -7.56 0.92
CA GLY A 40 15.89 -6.64 0.03
C GLY A 40 15.03 -5.50 -0.54
N LEU A 41 13.74 -5.45 -0.20
CA LEU A 41 12.81 -4.41 -0.61
C LEU A 41 12.33 -3.59 0.60
N HIS A 42 11.58 -2.53 0.34
CA HIS A 42 10.93 -1.73 1.36
C HIS A 42 9.42 -1.87 1.31
N VAL A 43 8.82 -2.11 2.48
CA VAL A 43 7.38 -2.02 2.70
C VAL A 43 7.05 -0.62 3.24
N ALA A 44 6.05 0.03 2.64
CA ALA A 44 5.55 1.35 3.01
C ALA A 44 4.00 1.37 2.96
N PRO A 45 3.34 2.35 3.60
CA PRO A 45 1.92 2.63 3.35
C PRO A 45 1.69 2.90 1.86
N GLY A 46 0.48 2.60 1.38
CA GLY A 46 0.06 3.06 0.07
C GLY A 46 0.09 4.58 -0.01
N PHE A 47 0.53 5.12 -1.14
CA PHE A 47 0.70 6.56 -1.28
C PHE A 47 -0.65 7.26 -1.44
N ILE A 48 -0.72 8.47 -0.89
CA ILE A 48 -1.88 9.37 -0.98
C ILE A 48 -1.47 10.50 -1.91
N ASP A 49 -2.07 10.53 -3.10
CA ASP A 49 -1.89 11.63 -4.04
C ASP A 49 -2.93 12.72 -3.74
N LEU A 50 -2.44 13.87 -3.27
CA LEU A 50 -3.29 14.97 -2.83
C LEU A 50 -3.80 15.84 -3.98
N HIS A 51 -3.24 15.70 -5.19
CA HIS A 51 -3.60 16.57 -6.31
C HIS A 51 -3.46 15.85 -7.64
N THR A 52 -4.60 15.45 -8.18
CA THR A 52 -4.68 14.81 -9.49
C THR A 52 -6.01 15.12 -10.18
N HIS A 53 -6.09 14.84 -11.48
CA HIS A 53 -7.26 15.10 -12.33
C HIS A 53 -7.81 13.81 -12.93
N VAL A 54 -7.88 12.73 -12.14
CA VAL A 54 -8.40 11.44 -12.62
C VAL A 54 -9.92 11.39 -12.74
N ASP A 55 -10.62 12.40 -12.23
CA ASP A 55 -12.08 12.51 -12.12
C ASP A 55 -12.81 12.09 -13.39
N GLU A 56 -12.50 12.79 -14.48
CA GLU A 56 -13.12 12.60 -15.78
C GLU A 56 -12.80 11.20 -16.30
N GLY A 57 -11.55 10.79 -16.18
CA GLY A 57 -11.09 9.46 -16.59
C GLY A 57 -11.84 8.35 -15.86
N MET A 58 -12.10 8.47 -14.56
CA MET A 58 -12.78 7.45 -13.75
C MET A 58 -14.26 7.26 -14.07
N THR A 59 -14.88 8.19 -14.80
CA THR A 59 -16.27 8.02 -15.27
C THR A 59 -16.37 6.84 -16.25
N PHE A 60 -15.31 6.58 -17.02
CA PHE A 60 -15.18 5.45 -17.94
C PHE A 60 -14.85 4.15 -17.17
N PRO A 61 -15.66 3.10 -17.27
CA PRO A 61 -15.45 1.85 -16.55
C PRO A 61 -14.05 1.24 -16.69
N GLU A 62 -13.46 1.32 -17.88
CA GLU A 62 -12.12 0.83 -18.22
C GLU A 62 -10.99 1.52 -17.46
N ASN A 63 -11.23 2.74 -16.96
CA ASN A 63 -10.22 3.59 -16.33
C ASN A 63 -10.36 3.64 -14.80
N ARG A 64 -11.43 3.06 -14.22
CA ARG A 64 -11.71 3.11 -12.77
C ARG A 64 -10.63 2.49 -11.89
N ALA A 65 -9.84 1.58 -12.43
CA ALA A 65 -8.71 0.98 -11.72
C ALA A 65 -7.54 1.95 -11.55
N CYS A 66 -7.53 3.10 -12.24
CA CYS A 66 -6.48 4.11 -12.20
C CYS A 66 -5.07 3.50 -12.30
N LEU A 67 -4.87 2.57 -13.26
CA LEU A 67 -3.69 1.72 -13.30
C LEU A 67 -2.39 2.51 -13.34
N ASN A 68 -2.37 3.66 -14.03
CA ASN A 68 -1.22 4.55 -14.08
C ASN A 68 -0.79 5.09 -12.72
N TYR A 69 -1.70 5.23 -11.74
CA TYR A 69 -1.37 5.60 -10.35
C TYR A 69 -1.10 4.36 -9.50
N LEU A 70 -1.92 3.32 -9.66
CA LEU A 70 -1.84 2.09 -8.86
C LEU A 70 -0.46 1.42 -9.00
N VAL A 71 0.08 1.35 -10.22
CA VAL A 71 1.40 0.73 -10.46
C VAL A 71 2.58 1.56 -9.93
N GLN A 72 2.33 2.80 -9.52
CA GLN A 72 3.31 3.65 -8.82
C GLN A 72 3.20 3.53 -7.29
N GLY A 73 2.26 2.73 -6.78
CA GLY A 73 2.02 2.54 -5.34
C GLY A 73 0.98 3.49 -4.73
N VAL A 74 0.30 4.30 -5.53
CA VAL A 74 -0.81 5.15 -5.06
C VAL A 74 -2.04 4.28 -4.78
N THR A 75 -2.60 4.44 -3.59
CA THR A 75 -3.81 3.72 -3.16
C THR A 75 -4.98 4.64 -2.88
N THR A 76 -4.74 5.95 -2.82
CA THR A 76 -5.76 6.97 -2.55
C THR A 76 -5.42 8.23 -3.32
N VAL A 77 -6.45 8.80 -3.94
CA VAL A 77 -6.37 10.07 -4.67
C VAL A 77 -7.36 11.04 -4.07
N VAL A 78 -6.98 12.31 -4.01
CA VAL A 78 -7.88 13.43 -3.77
C VAL A 78 -8.08 14.15 -5.09
N VAL A 79 -9.35 14.38 -5.40
CA VAL A 79 -9.80 14.90 -6.69
C VAL A 79 -10.81 16.03 -6.47
N GLY A 80 -11.06 16.89 -7.46
CA GLY A 80 -11.89 18.09 -7.32
C GLY A 80 -12.14 18.85 -8.61
#